data_AF-A0A6P7RIN5-F1
#
_entry.id   AF-A0A6P7RIN5-F1
#
_cell.length_a   1.000
_cell.length_b   1.000
_cell.length_c   1.000
_cell.angle_alpha   90.00
_cell.angle_beta   90.00
_cell.angle_gamma   90.00
#
_symmetry.space_group_name_H-M   'P 1'
#
loop_
_entity.id
_entity.type
_entity.pdbx_description
1 polymer ?
#
loop_
_entity_poly.entity_id
_entity_poly.type
_entity_poly.pdbx_seq_one_letter_code
_entity_poly.pdbx_strand_id
1 'polypeptide(L)'
;MWTADEIAQLCYAHYNVRLPKQGKPEPNREWTLLAAVVKIQFSANQACDIPEKEVRVTKEVVSMGTGTKCIGQSKMRESGDILNDSHAEIIARRSFQRYLLHQLHLAAVLKEDSIFVPGTQRGLWRLRPDLSFVFFSSHTPCGDASIIPMLEFEEQPCCPVIRNWANNSPVQGTENLEDSKDKRNCEDPTSPVAKKIRLGTPARSLSNCVAHHGTQESGPVKPDVSSSDLTKEEPDAANGIASGSFKVVDVYRTGAKCVPGETGDLREPGAAYHQVGLLRVKPGRGDRTCSMSCSDKMARWNVLGCQGALLMHFLEKPIYLSAVVIGKCPYSQEAMRRALTGRSRISKVELFRSFQKLLSSIAEDEQPDSVRVMKKLDTYQEYKDAASAYQEAWGALRRIQPFASWIRNPPDYHQFK
;
A
#
# COMPACT_ATOMS: atom_id res chain seq x y z
N MET A 1 5.50 -14.16 -24.59
CA MET A 1 5.72 -13.37 -23.35
C MET A 1 4.61 -12.33 -23.20
N TRP A 2 4.60 -11.48 -22.16
CA TRP A 2 3.70 -10.32 -22.08
C TRP A 2 4.46 -9.08 -21.56
N THR A 3 4.05 -7.88 -21.97
CA THR A 3 4.67 -6.60 -21.56
C THR A 3 3.75 -5.73 -20.70
N ALA A 4 4.32 -4.76 -19.99
CA ALA A 4 3.55 -3.79 -19.20
C ALA A 4 2.56 -2.98 -20.07
N ASP A 5 2.98 -2.55 -21.26
CA ASP A 5 2.16 -1.76 -22.18
C ASP A 5 0.96 -2.56 -22.70
N GLU A 6 1.14 -3.84 -23.03
CA GLU A 6 0.02 -4.71 -23.43
C GLU A 6 -1.03 -4.87 -22.32
N ILE A 7 -0.60 -5.02 -21.06
CA ILE A 7 -1.49 -5.10 -19.90
C ILE A 7 -2.24 -3.78 -19.69
N ALA A 8 -1.54 -2.65 -19.79
CA ALA A 8 -2.15 -1.33 -19.66
C ALA A 8 -3.15 -1.06 -20.79
N GLN A 9 -2.77 -1.30 -22.05
CA GLN A 9 -3.61 -1.15 -23.23
C GLN A 9 -4.87 -2.03 -23.14
N LEU A 10 -4.73 -3.29 -22.73
CA LEU A 10 -5.86 -4.20 -22.51
C LEU A 10 -6.84 -3.66 -21.45
N CYS A 11 -6.31 -3.13 -20.34
CA CYS A 11 -7.14 -2.54 -19.27
C CYS A 11 -7.87 -1.27 -19.73
N TYR A 12 -7.20 -0.36 -20.44
CA TYR A 12 -7.82 0.84 -21.00
C TYR A 12 -8.85 0.51 -22.10
N ALA A 13 -8.54 -0.45 -22.99
CA ALA A 13 -9.47 -0.91 -24.02
C ALA A 13 -10.72 -1.56 -23.40
N HIS A 14 -10.57 -2.40 -22.37
CA HIS A 14 -11.71 -2.96 -21.63
C HIS A 14 -12.55 -1.86 -20.97
N TYR A 15 -11.91 -0.90 -20.29
CA TYR A 15 -12.62 0.23 -19.69
C TYR A 15 -13.43 1.03 -20.72
N ASN A 16 -12.82 1.35 -21.87
CA ASN A 16 -13.46 2.14 -22.92
C ASN A 16 -14.60 1.39 -23.62
N VAL A 17 -14.37 0.14 -24.04
CA VAL A 17 -15.26 -0.62 -24.93
C VAL A 17 -16.29 -1.49 -24.19
N ARG A 18 -15.91 -2.13 -23.08
CA ARG A 18 -16.78 -3.11 -22.38
C ARG A 18 -17.69 -2.50 -21.33
N LEU A 19 -17.30 -1.38 -20.71
CA LEU A 19 -18.14 -0.70 -19.73
C LEU A 19 -19.12 0.29 -20.39
N PRO A 20 -20.37 0.40 -19.90
CA PRO A 20 -21.33 1.39 -20.40
C PRO A 20 -20.81 2.83 -20.21
N LYS A 21 -21.40 3.78 -20.95
CA LYS A 21 -21.07 5.21 -20.80
C LYS A 21 -21.52 5.78 -19.45
N GLN A 22 -22.60 5.25 -18.88
CA GLN A 22 -23.17 5.75 -17.63
C GLN A 22 -22.27 5.40 -16.43
N GLY A 23 -21.97 6.39 -15.59
CA GLY A 23 -21.05 6.26 -14.47
C GLY A 23 -19.56 6.39 -14.82
N LYS A 24 -19.21 6.62 -16.09
CA LYS A 24 -17.89 7.14 -16.48
C LYS A 24 -17.82 8.65 -16.20
N PRO A 25 -16.64 9.20 -15.87
CA PRO A 25 -16.49 10.63 -15.63
C PRO A 25 -16.81 11.43 -16.90
N GLU A 26 -17.43 12.60 -16.73
CA GLU A 26 -17.61 13.56 -17.82
C GLU A 26 -16.25 14.06 -18.36
N PRO A 27 -15.98 13.93 -19.68
CA PRO A 27 -14.73 14.39 -20.28
C PRO A 27 -14.44 15.86 -19.98
N ASN A 28 -13.17 16.17 -19.69
CA ASN A 28 -12.65 17.51 -19.36
C ASN A 28 -13.23 18.16 -18.08
N ARG A 29 -14.17 17.52 -17.38
CA ARG A 29 -14.78 18.04 -16.14
C ARG A 29 -14.49 17.16 -14.93
N GLU A 30 -14.56 15.85 -15.11
CA GLU A 30 -14.37 14.85 -14.07
C GLU A 30 -13.20 13.93 -14.41
N TRP A 31 -12.64 13.30 -13.38
CA TRP A 31 -11.58 12.32 -13.53
C TRP A 31 -11.71 11.22 -12.47
N THR A 32 -11.16 10.05 -12.78
CA THR A 32 -11.07 8.94 -11.85
C THR A 32 -9.78 8.17 -12.07
N LEU A 33 -9.35 7.44 -11.06
CA LEU A 33 -8.34 6.41 -11.24
C LEU A 33 -9.03 5.10 -11.62
N LEU A 34 -8.31 4.28 -12.38
CA LEU A 34 -8.67 2.94 -12.84
C LEU A 34 -7.67 1.91 -12.30
N ALA A 35 -8.16 0.74 -11.92
CA ALA A 35 -7.34 -0.44 -11.63
C ALA A 35 -8.07 -1.71 -12.07
N ALA A 36 -7.32 -2.79 -12.28
CA ALA A 36 -7.83 -4.06 -12.79
C ALA A 36 -6.99 -5.25 -12.35
N VAL A 37 -7.57 -6.46 -12.43
CA VAL A 37 -6.83 -7.72 -12.37
C VAL A 37 -6.96 -8.43 -13.71
N VAL A 38 -5.82 -8.81 -14.29
CA VAL A 38 -5.71 -9.51 -15.56
C VAL A 38 -5.30 -10.96 -15.28
N LYS A 39 -6.12 -11.91 -15.71
CA LYS A 39 -5.76 -13.33 -15.80
C LYS A 39 -4.80 -13.51 -16.97
N ILE A 40 -3.66 -14.12 -16.71
CA ILE A 40 -2.68 -14.56 -17.69
C ILE A 40 -2.73 -16.09 -17.71
N GLN A 41 -2.89 -16.66 -18.90
CA GLN A 41 -2.87 -18.11 -19.10
C GLN A 41 -1.79 -18.51 -20.10
N PHE A 42 -1.05 -19.55 -19.77
CA PHE A 42 0.07 -20.07 -20.55
C PHE A 42 -0.34 -21.39 -21.21
N SER A 43 -0.54 -21.39 -22.53
CA SER A 43 -0.93 -22.58 -23.28
C SER A 43 0.29 -23.23 -23.93
N ALA A 44 0.56 -24.49 -23.57
CA ALA A 44 1.45 -25.36 -24.35
C ALA A 44 0.66 -25.97 -25.50
N ASN A 45 1.12 -25.80 -26.74
CA ASN A 45 0.50 -26.43 -27.91
C ASN A 45 0.81 -27.94 -27.91
N GLN A 46 -0.19 -28.77 -27.58
CA GLN A 46 -0.14 -30.21 -27.87
C GLN A 46 -0.41 -30.46 -29.36
N ALA A 47 0.67 -30.67 -30.13
CA ALA A 47 0.78 -31.55 -31.32
C ALA A 47 2.02 -31.20 -32.18
N CYS A 48 2.68 -32.24 -32.71
CA CYS A 48 3.60 -32.28 -33.87
C CYS A 48 4.83 -31.35 -33.88
N ASP A 49 5.98 -31.86 -33.44
CA ASP A 49 7.24 -31.94 -34.22
C ASP A 49 7.69 -30.73 -35.07
N ILE A 50 7.93 -29.57 -34.43
CA ILE A 50 8.82 -28.52 -34.96
C ILE A 50 9.63 -27.93 -33.80
N PRO A 51 10.98 -27.86 -33.88
CA PRO A 51 11.83 -27.38 -32.80
C PRO A 51 11.99 -25.85 -32.84
N GLU A 52 10.94 -25.12 -32.44
CA GLU A 52 10.95 -23.72 -31.95
C GLU A 52 9.50 -23.26 -31.79
N LYS A 53 8.88 -23.52 -30.62
CA LYS A 53 7.46 -23.19 -30.38
C LYS A 53 7.32 -22.08 -29.34
N GLU A 54 6.84 -20.93 -29.78
CA GLU A 54 6.42 -19.85 -28.88
C GLU A 54 5.33 -20.32 -27.91
N VAL A 55 5.51 -20.03 -26.62
CA VAL A 55 4.46 -20.23 -25.62
C VAL A 55 3.36 -19.19 -25.84
N ARG A 56 2.18 -19.65 -26.27
CA ARG A 56 1.02 -18.79 -26.48
C ARG A 56 0.48 -18.31 -25.13
N VAL A 57 0.38 -17.00 -24.97
CA VAL A 57 -0.13 -16.36 -23.73
C VAL A 57 -1.46 -15.66 -24.03
N THR A 58 -2.52 -16.06 -23.34
CA THR A 58 -3.82 -15.36 -23.39
C THR A 58 -4.00 -14.47 -22.16
N LYS A 59 -4.68 -13.33 -22.35
CA LYS A 59 -4.79 -12.22 -21.39
C LYS A 59 -6.26 -11.82 -21.29
N GLU A 60 -6.81 -11.76 -20.08
CA GLU A 60 -8.22 -11.43 -19.86
C GLU A 60 -8.39 -10.53 -18.62
N VAL A 61 -9.08 -9.40 -18.76
CA VAL A 61 -9.47 -8.56 -17.61
C VAL A 61 -10.62 -9.23 -16.88
N VAL A 62 -10.33 -9.83 -15.73
CA VAL A 62 -11.31 -10.59 -14.91
C VAL A 62 -11.92 -9.75 -13.78
N SER A 63 -11.31 -8.60 -13.45
CA SER A 63 -11.92 -7.61 -12.58
C SER A 63 -11.42 -6.21 -12.88
N MET A 64 -12.27 -5.22 -12.57
CA MET A 64 -11.97 -3.81 -12.75
C MET A 64 -12.58 -2.98 -11.61
N GLY A 65 -12.02 -1.81 -11.37
CA GLY A 65 -12.52 -0.84 -10.41
C GLY A 65 -12.05 0.57 -10.71
N THR A 66 -12.90 1.55 -10.39
CA THR A 66 -12.57 2.97 -10.48
C THR A 66 -12.90 3.70 -9.19
N GLY A 67 -12.17 4.78 -8.90
CA GLY A 67 -12.48 5.70 -7.81
C GLY A 67 -11.27 6.16 -7.02
N THR A 68 -11.47 7.20 -6.21
CA THR A 68 -10.38 7.96 -5.55
C THR A 68 -10.73 8.39 -4.12
N LYS A 69 -11.80 7.84 -3.54
CA LYS A 69 -12.41 8.30 -2.28
C LYS A 69 -12.70 7.14 -1.33
N CYS A 70 -12.77 7.47 -0.06
CA CYS A 70 -13.13 6.60 1.05
C CYS A 70 -14.04 7.39 2.00
N ILE A 71 -14.90 6.71 2.75
CA ILE A 71 -15.82 7.38 3.69
C ILE A 71 -15.10 7.72 4.99
N GLY A 72 -15.52 8.80 5.66
CA GLY A 72 -15.11 9.09 7.04
C GLY A 72 -15.70 8.08 8.03
N GLN A 73 -15.10 7.98 9.20
CA GLN A 73 -15.49 7.06 10.28
C GLN A 73 -16.98 7.20 10.65
N SER A 74 -17.52 8.43 10.65
CA SER A 74 -18.92 8.76 10.93
C SER A 74 -19.95 8.09 10.00
N LYS A 75 -19.51 7.56 8.85
CA LYS A 75 -20.36 6.93 7.82
C LYS A 75 -20.19 5.42 7.74
N MET A 76 -19.33 4.83 8.57
CA MET A 76 -19.20 3.38 8.69
C MET A 76 -20.47 2.80 9.33
N ARG A 77 -20.88 1.59 8.90
CA ARG A 77 -22.04 0.89 9.45
C ARG A 77 -21.68 -0.50 9.95
N GLU A 78 -22.24 -0.86 11.10
CA GLU A 78 -22.11 -2.19 11.72
C GLU A 78 -22.75 -3.30 10.87
N SER A 79 -23.78 -2.96 10.08
CA SER A 79 -24.44 -3.85 9.13
C SER A 79 -23.57 -4.32 7.95
N GLY A 80 -22.39 -3.72 7.73
CA GLY A 80 -21.44 -4.13 6.68
C GLY A 80 -21.91 -3.91 5.23
N ASP A 81 -23.05 -3.23 5.04
CA ASP A 81 -23.70 -2.93 3.76
C ASP A 81 -23.07 -1.72 3.03
N ILE A 82 -22.25 -0.92 3.73
CA ILE A 82 -21.53 0.23 3.17
C ILE A 82 -20.07 -0.11 2.88
N LEU A 83 -19.58 0.39 1.74
CA LEU A 83 -18.18 0.26 1.35
C LEU A 83 -17.32 1.38 1.91
N ASN A 84 -16.42 1.04 2.83
CA ASN A 84 -15.55 2.01 3.51
C ASN A 84 -14.51 2.69 2.60
N ASP A 85 -14.03 1.97 1.58
CA ASP A 85 -12.94 2.42 0.71
C ASP A 85 -13.24 2.09 -0.76
N SER A 86 -13.40 3.14 -1.56
CA SER A 86 -13.77 3.10 -2.97
C SER A 86 -12.66 3.65 -3.87
N HIS A 87 -11.40 3.48 -3.45
CA HIS A 87 -10.26 3.61 -4.36
C HIS A 87 -10.26 2.49 -5.40
N ALA A 88 -9.87 2.83 -6.63
CA ALA A 88 -9.84 1.93 -7.79
C ALA A 88 -9.20 0.57 -7.48
N GLU A 89 -8.03 0.57 -6.82
CA GLU A 89 -7.28 -0.65 -6.49
C GLU A 89 -8.07 -1.57 -5.53
N ILE A 90 -8.82 -0.96 -4.61
CA ILE A 90 -9.63 -1.66 -3.62
C ILE A 90 -10.91 -2.21 -4.25
N ILE A 91 -11.54 -1.44 -5.13
CA ILE A 91 -12.68 -1.92 -5.94
C ILE A 91 -12.23 -3.09 -6.81
N ALA A 92 -11.10 -2.97 -7.52
CA ALA A 92 -10.59 -4.02 -8.41
C ALA A 92 -10.33 -5.33 -7.65
N ARG A 93 -9.73 -5.26 -6.44
CA ARG A 93 -9.59 -6.43 -5.55
C ARG A 93 -10.95 -6.99 -5.11
N ARG A 94 -11.92 -6.16 -4.71
CA ARG A 94 -13.24 -6.67 -4.26
C ARG A 94 -14.02 -7.32 -5.41
N SER A 95 -13.95 -6.73 -6.60
CA SER A 95 -14.45 -7.33 -7.84
C SER A 95 -13.74 -8.65 -8.14
N PHE A 96 -12.42 -8.74 -7.92
CA PHE A 96 -11.65 -9.99 -8.05
C PHE A 96 -12.10 -11.05 -7.05
N GLN A 97 -12.34 -10.70 -5.78
CA GLN A 97 -12.90 -11.64 -4.79
C GLN A 97 -14.27 -12.18 -5.21
N ARG A 98 -15.13 -11.35 -5.85
CA ARG A 98 -16.40 -11.83 -6.44
C ARG A 98 -16.17 -12.78 -7.62
N TYR A 99 -15.20 -12.48 -8.49
CA TYR A 99 -14.80 -13.38 -9.58
C TYR A 99 -14.30 -14.74 -9.04
N LEU A 100 -13.44 -14.74 -8.01
CA LEU A 100 -12.98 -15.98 -7.37
C LEU A 100 -14.13 -16.80 -6.76
N LEU A 101 -15.10 -16.16 -6.09
CA LEU A 101 -16.29 -16.84 -5.57
C LEU A 101 -17.13 -17.46 -6.69
N HIS A 102 -17.33 -16.76 -7.80
CA HIS A 102 -18.04 -17.27 -8.97
C HIS A 102 -17.30 -18.46 -9.61
N GLN A 103 -15.98 -18.39 -9.73
CA GLN A 103 -15.16 -19.48 -10.26
C GLN A 103 -15.15 -20.72 -9.36
N LEU A 104 -15.19 -20.55 -8.02
CA LEU A 104 -15.41 -21.66 -7.09
C LEU A 104 -16.82 -22.24 -7.23
N HIS A 105 -17.85 -21.43 -7.47
CA HIS A 105 -19.21 -21.91 -7.71
C HIS A 105 -19.32 -22.74 -9.00
N LEU A 106 -18.70 -22.27 -10.09
CA LEU A 106 -18.58 -23.02 -11.35
C LEU A 106 -17.93 -24.40 -11.12
N ALA A 107 -16.80 -24.44 -10.42
CA ALA A 107 -16.06 -25.68 -10.18
C ALA A 107 -16.76 -26.64 -9.19
N ALA A 108 -17.28 -26.12 -8.08
CA ALA A 108 -17.77 -26.93 -6.96
C ALA A 108 -19.24 -27.32 -7.05
N VAL A 109 -20.07 -26.52 -7.74
CA VAL A 109 -21.53 -26.73 -7.85
C VAL A 109 -21.92 -27.12 -9.26
N LEU A 110 -21.56 -26.30 -10.25
CA LEU A 110 -21.99 -26.48 -11.64
C LEU A 110 -21.15 -27.49 -12.42
N LYS A 111 -19.93 -27.77 -11.96
CA LYS A 111 -18.91 -28.63 -12.61
C LYS A 111 -18.53 -28.15 -14.02
N GLU A 112 -18.53 -26.84 -14.21
CA GLU A 112 -18.13 -26.15 -15.44
C GLU A 112 -16.63 -25.79 -15.44
N ASP A 113 -16.11 -25.30 -16.57
CA ASP A 113 -14.71 -24.83 -16.64
C ASP A 113 -14.45 -23.68 -15.66
N SER A 114 -13.28 -23.72 -15.05
CA SER A 114 -12.89 -22.81 -13.97
C SER A 114 -11.38 -22.64 -13.91
N ILE A 115 -10.95 -21.51 -13.34
CA ILE A 115 -9.55 -21.30 -12.92
C ILE A 115 -9.13 -22.24 -11.79
N PHE A 116 -10.07 -22.95 -11.15
CA PHE A 116 -9.81 -23.84 -10.01
C PHE A 116 -9.91 -25.32 -10.38
N VAL A 117 -8.98 -26.10 -9.84
CA VAL A 117 -9.00 -27.56 -9.82
C VAL A 117 -9.08 -28.07 -8.38
N PRO A 118 -9.56 -29.31 -8.13
CA PRO A 118 -9.54 -29.91 -6.81
C PRO A 118 -8.13 -29.87 -6.19
N GLY A 119 -8.05 -29.51 -4.92
CA GLY A 119 -6.80 -29.51 -4.15
C GLY A 119 -6.41 -30.91 -3.63
N THR A 120 -5.34 -30.99 -2.84
CA THR A 120 -4.95 -32.25 -2.17
C THR A 120 -5.96 -32.72 -1.13
N GLN A 121 -6.67 -31.80 -0.47
CA GLN A 121 -7.62 -32.10 0.60
C GLN A 121 -9.06 -31.89 0.14
N ARG A 122 -9.97 -32.75 0.61
CA ARG A 122 -11.40 -32.68 0.27
C ARG A 122 -11.99 -31.31 0.65
N GLY A 123 -12.61 -30.65 -0.33
CA GLY A 123 -13.24 -29.34 -0.16
C GLY A 123 -12.31 -28.14 -0.35
N LEU A 124 -10.99 -28.36 -0.46
CA LEU A 124 -10.04 -27.33 -0.88
C LEU A 124 -9.84 -27.35 -2.39
N TRP A 125 -9.58 -26.17 -2.93
CA TRP A 125 -9.36 -25.91 -4.35
C TRP A 125 -8.01 -25.24 -4.57
N ARG A 126 -7.39 -25.52 -5.71
CA ARG A 126 -6.11 -24.94 -6.11
C ARG A 126 -6.30 -24.16 -7.41
N LEU A 127 -5.68 -22.99 -7.49
CA LEU A 127 -5.56 -22.29 -8.77
C LEU A 127 -4.81 -23.20 -9.76
N ARG A 128 -5.28 -23.29 -11.00
CA ARG A 128 -4.58 -24.06 -12.03
C ARG A 128 -3.14 -23.55 -12.23
N PRO A 129 -2.16 -24.44 -12.45
CA PRO A 129 -0.75 -24.05 -12.56
C PRO A 129 -0.43 -23.30 -13.87
N ASP A 130 -1.29 -23.40 -14.90
CA ASP A 130 -1.16 -22.65 -16.16
C ASP A 130 -1.63 -21.18 -16.06
N LEU A 131 -2.02 -20.72 -14.86
CA LEU A 131 -2.59 -19.39 -14.62
C LEU A 131 -1.76 -18.54 -13.67
N SER A 132 -1.70 -17.24 -13.95
CA SER A 132 -1.26 -16.21 -12.99
C SER A 132 -2.12 -14.95 -13.11
N PHE A 133 -2.02 -14.05 -12.14
CA PHE A 133 -2.76 -12.78 -12.14
C PHE A 133 -1.83 -11.58 -12.07
N VAL A 134 -1.99 -10.64 -13.00
CA VAL A 134 -1.28 -9.37 -13.01
C VAL A 134 -2.24 -8.28 -12.52
N PHE A 135 -1.77 -7.43 -11.61
CA PHE A 135 -2.51 -6.25 -11.18
C PHE A 135 -2.15 -5.07 -12.05
N PHE A 136 -3.14 -4.30 -12.48
CA PHE A 136 -2.94 -3.02 -13.15
C PHE A 136 -3.49 -1.89 -12.28
N SER A 137 -2.74 -0.80 -12.15
CA SER A 137 -3.25 0.47 -11.62
C SER A 137 -2.82 1.61 -12.54
N SER A 138 -3.77 2.42 -13.00
CA SER A 138 -3.50 3.57 -13.86
C SER A 138 -2.57 4.63 -13.26
N HIS A 139 -2.42 4.65 -11.92
CA HIS A 139 -1.49 5.51 -11.18
C HIS A 139 -0.82 4.72 -10.04
N THR A 140 0.28 5.25 -9.49
CA THR A 140 0.94 4.70 -8.29
C THR A 140 -0.03 4.64 -7.09
N PRO A 141 -0.05 3.53 -6.32
CA PRO A 141 -0.95 3.38 -5.18
C PRO A 141 -0.74 4.49 -4.14
N CYS A 142 -1.82 5.07 -3.63
CA CYS A 142 -1.70 6.12 -2.61
C CYS A 142 -1.02 5.59 -1.32
N GLY A 143 -0.27 6.46 -0.64
CA GLY A 143 0.63 6.08 0.45
C GLY A 143 2.11 6.10 0.03
N ASP A 144 2.92 5.22 0.62
CA ASP A 144 4.38 5.21 0.47
C ASP A 144 4.86 5.00 -0.99
N ALA A 145 4.09 4.26 -1.80
CA ALA A 145 4.40 4.02 -3.22
C ALA A 145 4.28 5.29 -4.07
N SER A 146 3.57 6.31 -3.58
CA SER A 146 3.42 7.61 -4.24
C SER A 146 4.45 8.65 -3.78
N ILE A 147 5.33 8.32 -2.82
CA ILE A 147 6.41 9.22 -2.36
C ILE A 147 7.64 8.96 -3.23
N ILE A 148 7.79 9.80 -4.26
CA ILE A 148 8.77 9.67 -5.34
C ILE A 148 9.51 11.01 -5.47
N PRO A 149 10.86 11.03 -5.51
CA PRO A 149 11.64 12.25 -5.78
C PRO A 149 11.18 12.96 -7.06
N MET A 150 11.08 14.29 -7.00
CA MET A 150 10.84 15.17 -8.15
C MET A 150 12.15 15.87 -8.51
N LEU A 151 12.60 15.74 -9.75
CA LEU A 151 13.86 16.32 -10.24
C LEU A 151 13.63 17.73 -10.78
N GLU A 152 14.66 18.59 -10.77
CA GLU A 152 14.58 19.99 -11.22
C GLU A 152 14.05 20.22 -12.64
N PHE A 153 14.15 19.22 -13.52
CA PHE A 153 13.69 19.28 -14.91
C PHE A 153 12.28 18.70 -15.13
N GLU A 154 11.66 18.12 -14.11
CA GLU A 154 10.27 17.68 -14.16
C GLU A 154 9.37 18.89 -13.86
N GLU A 155 8.50 19.26 -14.80
CA GLU A 155 7.64 20.45 -14.65
C GLU A 155 6.86 20.41 -13.34
N GLN A 156 7.10 21.42 -12.50
CA GLN A 156 6.43 21.57 -11.21
C GLN A 156 4.93 21.75 -11.45
N PRO A 157 4.03 20.83 -11.04
CA PRO A 157 2.65 20.77 -11.57
C PRO A 157 1.80 22.03 -11.33
N CYS A 158 2.19 22.85 -10.35
CA CYS A 158 1.69 24.20 -10.12
C CYS A 158 2.84 25.06 -9.59
N CYS A 159 2.86 26.36 -9.89
CA CYS A 159 3.73 27.31 -9.20
C CYS A 159 3.44 27.31 -7.67
N PRO A 160 4.46 27.42 -6.80
CA PRO A 160 4.26 27.58 -5.37
C PRO A 160 3.40 28.81 -5.06
N VAL A 161 2.40 28.67 -4.19
CA VAL A 161 1.57 29.81 -3.76
C VAL A 161 2.39 30.70 -2.83
N ILE A 162 2.93 31.79 -3.37
CA ILE A 162 3.63 32.82 -2.61
C ILE A 162 2.61 33.54 -1.72
N ARG A 163 2.69 33.32 -0.40
CA ARG A 163 1.95 34.13 0.59
C ARG A 163 2.68 35.45 0.79
N ASN A 164 2.34 36.46 -0.01
CA ASN A 164 2.73 37.84 0.26
C ASN A 164 1.95 38.36 1.48
N TRP A 165 2.53 38.25 2.66
CA TRP A 165 2.01 38.83 3.90
C TRP A 165 2.91 39.99 4.32
N ALA A 166 2.81 41.12 3.60
CA ALA A 166 3.45 42.37 4.00
C ALA A 166 2.71 43.60 3.44
N ASN A 167 2.44 44.54 4.34
CA ASN A 167 2.33 45.98 4.11
C ASN A 167 1.18 46.50 3.24
N ASN A 168 0.00 46.65 3.87
CA ASN A 168 -0.90 47.75 3.54
C ASN A 168 -0.32 49.07 4.07
N SER A 169 0.04 49.98 3.17
CA SER A 169 0.04 51.43 3.44
C SER A 169 -0.63 52.13 2.25
N PRO A 170 -1.50 53.13 2.47
CA PRO A 170 -2.32 53.69 1.40
C PRO A 170 -1.53 54.71 0.59
N VAL A 171 -1.64 54.64 -0.74
CA VAL A 171 -1.21 55.72 -1.64
C VAL A 171 -2.42 56.27 -2.36
N GLN A 172 -2.54 57.60 -2.35
CA GLN A 172 -3.59 58.37 -3.00
C GLN A 172 -3.65 58.09 -4.50
N GLY A 173 -4.86 58.16 -5.05
CA GLY A 173 -5.08 58.00 -6.48
C GLY A 173 -5.00 59.31 -7.26
N THR A 174 -4.94 59.14 -8.57
CA THR A 174 -5.45 59.98 -9.65
C THR A 174 -5.68 58.99 -10.81
N GLU A 175 -6.90 58.85 -11.35
CA GLU A 175 -7.45 59.70 -12.41
C GLU A 175 -6.51 59.73 -13.64
N ASN A 176 -6.88 59.34 -14.87
CA ASN A 176 -8.17 59.23 -15.59
C ASN A 176 -7.93 58.36 -16.87
N LEU A 177 -8.86 57.94 -17.75
CA LEU A 177 -10.29 58.21 -17.98
C LEU A 177 -10.90 57.07 -18.86
N GLU A 178 -12.22 56.84 -18.77
CA GLU A 178 -13.17 56.50 -19.88
C GLU A 178 -13.03 55.23 -20.77
N ASP A 179 -14.11 54.58 -21.26
CA ASP A 179 -15.55 54.85 -21.08
C ASP A 179 -16.50 53.61 -21.16
N SER A 180 -17.68 53.81 -20.54
CA SER A 180 -19.02 53.23 -20.67
C SER A 180 -19.32 51.91 -21.43
N LYS A 181 -20.00 50.97 -20.73
CA LYS A 181 -21.48 50.93 -20.71
C LYS A 181 -22.10 49.99 -19.65
N ASP A 182 -22.92 50.62 -18.78
CA ASP A 182 -24.06 50.09 -17.99
C ASP A 182 -24.96 49.09 -18.78
N LYS A 183 -25.89 48.28 -18.24
CA LYS A 183 -26.64 48.24 -16.93
C LYS A 183 -27.16 46.78 -16.75
N ARG A 184 -27.09 46.15 -15.56
CA ARG A 184 -28.20 45.95 -14.56
C ARG A 184 -29.41 45.10 -15.04
N ASN A 185 -30.12 44.33 -14.19
CA ASN A 185 -30.33 44.42 -12.73
C ASN A 185 -30.58 43.04 -12.08
N CYS A 186 -30.38 42.94 -10.76
CA CYS A 186 -31.11 42.01 -9.89
C CYS A 186 -32.25 42.78 -9.20
N GLU A 187 -33.31 42.09 -8.79
CA GLU A 187 -34.30 42.63 -7.84
C GLU A 187 -34.60 41.63 -6.71
N ASP A 188 -34.67 42.18 -5.50
CA ASP A 188 -35.24 41.67 -4.24
C ASP A 188 -35.68 42.93 -3.48
N PRO A 189 -36.79 42.95 -2.72
CA PRO A 189 -36.58 43.06 -1.26
C PRO A 189 -37.72 42.58 -0.31
N THR A 190 -37.36 42.52 0.99
CA THR A 190 -38.16 42.76 2.25
C THR A 190 -38.57 41.60 3.19
N SER A 191 -37.64 41.18 4.08
CA SER A 191 -37.53 41.55 5.54
C SER A 191 -38.82 41.73 6.41
N PRO A 192 -38.81 41.55 7.78
CA PRO A 192 -38.02 40.70 8.70
C PRO A 192 -38.90 39.99 9.80
N VAL A 193 -38.30 39.30 10.80
CA VAL A 193 -38.57 39.48 12.28
C VAL A 193 -37.77 38.50 13.18
N ALA A 194 -37.52 38.96 14.42
CA ALA A 194 -36.52 38.58 15.42
C ALA A 194 -36.73 37.30 16.29
N LYS A 195 -35.62 36.88 16.94
CA LYS A 195 -35.48 36.26 18.29
C LYS A 195 -36.17 34.92 18.63
N LYS A 196 -35.38 33.91 19.04
CA LYS A 196 -35.32 33.49 20.47
C LYS A 196 -34.18 32.52 20.84
N ILE A 197 -33.56 32.79 21.99
CA ILE A 197 -32.84 31.80 22.81
C ILE A 197 -33.88 31.00 23.62
N ARG A 198 -33.64 29.72 23.91
CA ARG A 198 -34.33 29.03 25.01
C ARG A 198 -33.45 27.99 25.72
N LEU A 199 -33.21 28.24 27.00
CA LEU A 199 -32.66 27.30 27.98
C LEU A 199 -33.83 26.60 28.70
N GLY A 200 -33.66 25.37 29.19
CA GLY A 200 -34.70 24.68 29.97
C GLY A 200 -34.40 23.22 30.37
N THR A 201 -33.67 23.03 31.46
CA THR A 201 -33.76 21.87 32.38
C THR A 201 -34.92 22.10 33.40
N PRO A 202 -35.30 21.22 34.37
CA PRO A 202 -34.55 20.18 35.12
C PRO A 202 -35.30 18.80 35.17
N ALA A 203 -35.02 17.78 36.00
CA ALA A 203 -34.25 17.66 37.26
C ALA A 203 -33.83 16.21 37.65
N ARG A 204 -32.79 16.10 38.50
CA ARG A 204 -32.48 15.06 39.53
C ARG A 204 -32.27 13.59 39.07
N SER A 205 -31.41 12.77 39.70
CA SER A 205 -30.74 12.80 41.03
C SER A 205 -29.31 12.19 40.96
N LEU A 206 -28.27 12.80 41.57
CA LEU A 206 -27.56 12.39 42.83
C LEU A 206 -27.07 10.92 42.87
N SER A 207 -25.82 10.59 43.21
CA SER A 207 -24.88 11.12 44.25
C SER A 207 -23.45 11.40 43.73
N ASN A 208 -22.73 12.44 44.15
CA ASN A 208 -21.87 12.58 45.36
C ASN A 208 -20.86 11.41 45.54
N CYS A 209 -19.55 11.63 45.81
CA CYS A 209 -18.95 12.61 46.74
C CYS A 209 -17.70 13.38 46.23
N VAL A 210 -17.35 14.42 47.01
CA VAL A 210 -16.38 15.53 46.80
C VAL A 210 -15.89 15.95 48.22
N ALA A 211 -14.68 16.46 48.55
CA ALA A 211 -13.54 17.05 47.81
C ALA A 211 -12.17 16.78 48.55
N HIS A 212 -11.14 17.58 48.23
CA HIS A 212 -10.08 18.16 49.12
C HIS A 212 -8.61 17.70 48.91
N HIS A 213 -7.58 18.54 49.04
CA HIS A 213 -7.39 19.99 48.73
C HIS A 213 -5.88 20.36 48.90
N GLY A 214 -5.29 21.20 48.02
CA GLY A 214 -3.97 21.86 48.25
C GLY A 214 -2.71 20.98 48.07
N THR A 215 -1.46 21.50 47.96
CA THR A 215 -0.92 22.86 47.69
C THR A 215 0.50 22.70 47.06
N GLN A 216 1.12 23.79 46.57
CA GLN A 216 2.45 23.90 45.92
C GLN A 216 3.62 23.19 46.62
N GLU A 217 4.64 22.72 45.87
CA GLU A 217 5.97 23.39 45.76
C GLU A 217 6.98 22.72 44.79
N SER A 218 7.97 23.53 44.38
CA SER A 218 9.36 23.28 43.89
C SER A 218 9.78 22.02 43.07
N GLY A 219 10.59 22.28 42.02
CA GLY A 219 11.63 21.34 41.53
C GLY A 219 13.01 21.66 42.16
N PRO A 220 14.17 21.20 41.62
CA PRO A 220 14.40 20.58 40.32
C PRO A 220 15.25 19.27 40.38
N VAL A 221 15.67 18.74 39.23
CA VAL A 221 17.05 18.27 38.87
C VAL A 221 16.99 17.39 37.61
N LYS A 222 17.85 17.69 36.62
CA LYS A 222 18.19 16.81 35.49
C LYS A 222 19.51 16.08 35.78
N PRO A 223 19.79 14.96 35.10
CA PRO A 223 21.13 14.63 34.64
C PRO A 223 21.26 14.86 33.11
N ASP A 224 22.21 15.71 32.73
CA ASP A 224 22.87 15.71 31.43
C ASP A 224 24.02 14.65 31.43
N VAL A 225 24.85 14.60 30.36
CA VAL A 225 26.03 13.72 30.09
C VAL A 225 25.70 12.50 29.20
N SER A 226 26.40 12.21 28.10
CA SER A 226 27.38 12.99 27.30
C SER A 226 27.55 12.39 25.89
N SER A 227 28.08 13.19 24.97
CA SER A 227 28.56 12.84 23.63
C SER A 227 29.61 11.72 23.56
N SER A 228 29.49 10.86 22.55
CA SER A 228 30.56 10.22 21.76
C SER A 228 29.91 9.39 20.62
N ASP A 229 30.49 9.17 19.45
CA ASP A 229 31.49 9.95 18.69
C ASP A 229 31.23 9.75 17.19
N LEU A 230 31.46 10.77 16.36
CA LEU A 230 31.31 10.67 14.90
C LEU A 230 32.69 10.57 14.23
N THR A 231 33.16 9.36 13.99
CA THR A 231 34.28 9.14 13.08
C THR A 231 33.81 9.29 11.63
N LYS A 232 34.25 10.37 10.99
CA LYS A 232 34.24 10.50 9.54
C LYS A 232 35.38 9.66 8.96
N GLU A 233 35.09 8.78 8.02
CA GLU A 233 36.09 8.28 7.08
C GLU A 233 35.73 8.76 5.67
N GLU A 234 36.60 9.63 5.13
CA GLU A 234 36.68 9.92 3.70
C GLU A 234 37.38 8.74 3.01
N PRO A 235 36.93 8.30 1.82
CA PRO A 235 37.74 7.52 0.90
C PRO A 235 38.33 8.41 -0.21
N ASP A 236 39.57 8.13 -0.58
CA ASP A 236 40.41 8.95 -1.46
C ASP A 236 39.85 9.21 -2.87
N ALA A 237 40.27 10.35 -3.44
CA ALA A 237 39.96 10.74 -4.80
C ALA A 237 40.72 9.90 -5.86
N ALA A 238 39.97 9.14 -6.67
CA ALA A 238 40.46 8.58 -7.94
C ALA A 238 39.41 8.71 -9.05
N ASN A 239 39.81 9.29 -10.18
CA ASN A 239 38.98 9.75 -11.30
C ASN A 239 37.97 8.70 -11.85
N GLY A 240 36.72 9.10 -12.09
CA GLY A 240 35.75 8.24 -12.78
C GLY A 240 34.38 8.86 -13.06
N ILE A 241 34.29 9.76 -14.06
CA ILE A 241 33.06 10.23 -14.74
C ILE A 241 32.02 10.93 -13.83
N ALA A 242 31.82 12.24 -14.08
CA ALA A 242 30.77 13.02 -13.44
C ALA A 242 29.36 12.55 -13.86
N SER A 243 28.77 11.66 -13.08
CA SER A 243 27.31 11.45 -13.09
C SER A 243 26.67 12.73 -12.52
N GLY A 244 25.97 13.49 -13.36
CA GLY A 244 25.35 14.75 -12.96
C GLY A 244 24.41 14.53 -11.78
N SER A 245 24.73 15.11 -10.63
CA SER A 245 23.93 14.95 -9.41
C SER A 245 22.61 15.70 -9.54
N PHE A 246 21.58 15.02 -10.09
CA PHE A 246 20.25 15.59 -10.24
C PHE A 246 19.70 16.01 -8.88
N LYS A 247 19.44 17.31 -8.72
CA LYS A 247 18.94 17.87 -7.46
C LYS A 247 17.44 17.58 -7.34
N VAL A 248 17.07 16.99 -6.21
CA VAL A 248 15.67 16.71 -5.87
C VAL A 248 15.08 17.95 -5.20
N VAL A 249 14.06 18.55 -5.83
CA VAL A 249 13.40 19.76 -5.32
C VAL A 249 12.22 19.46 -4.42
N ASP A 250 11.49 18.39 -4.70
CA ASP A 250 10.32 18.00 -3.93
C ASP A 250 10.09 16.49 -4.02
N VAL A 251 8.96 16.01 -3.50
CA VAL A 251 8.44 14.66 -3.78
C VAL A 251 7.02 14.74 -4.32
N TYR A 252 6.73 13.95 -5.35
CA TYR A 252 5.36 13.53 -5.64
C TYR A 252 4.77 12.87 -4.39
N ARG A 253 3.46 13.06 -4.19
CA ARG A 253 2.77 12.61 -2.96
C ARG A 253 1.26 12.63 -3.13
N THR A 254 0.59 11.75 -2.39
CA THR A 254 -0.87 11.75 -2.24
C THR A 254 -1.29 12.37 -0.90
N GLY A 255 -2.59 12.63 -0.71
CA GLY A 255 -3.14 13.14 0.56
C GLY A 255 -3.12 12.16 1.75
N ALA A 256 -2.42 11.02 1.64
CA ALA A 256 -2.32 10.01 2.69
C ALA A 256 -1.35 10.46 3.81
N LYS A 257 -1.78 10.35 5.06
CA LYS A 257 -1.05 10.82 6.25
C LYS A 257 -0.56 9.64 7.08
N CYS A 258 0.53 9.81 7.84
CA CYS A 258 1.01 8.75 8.75
C CYS A 258 -0.08 8.30 9.72
N VAL A 259 0.01 7.03 10.16
CA VAL A 259 -0.87 6.48 11.20
C VAL A 259 -0.70 7.30 12.49
N PRO A 260 -1.80 7.75 13.14
CA PRO A 260 -1.70 8.45 14.42
C PRO A 260 -1.08 7.54 15.51
N GLY A 261 -0.10 8.07 16.24
CA GLY A 261 0.60 7.34 17.31
C GLY A 261 1.94 6.72 16.91
N GLU A 262 2.27 6.68 15.62
CA GLU A 262 3.59 6.29 15.11
C GLU A 262 4.47 7.53 14.81
N THR A 263 5.73 7.30 14.43
CA THR A 263 6.64 8.33 13.91
C THR A 263 5.97 9.12 12.79
N GLY A 264 6.04 10.44 12.88
CA GLY A 264 5.40 11.35 11.94
C GLY A 264 6.27 11.73 10.74
N ASP A 265 5.63 12.34 9.76
CA ASP A 265 6.30 13.14 8.74
C ASP A 265 7.07 14.31 9.38
N LEU A 266 8.30 14.58 8.90
CA LEU A 266 9.13 15.72 9.36
C LEU A 266 8.49 17.07 9.00
N ARG A 267 7.76 17.14 7.88
CA ARG A 267 7.07 18.33 7.34
C ARG A 267 8.00 19.50 6.99
N GLU A 268 9.29 19.23 6.85
CA GLU A 268 10.26 20.15 6.27
C GLU A 268 9.93 20.44 4.79
N PRO A 269 10.43 21.53 4.19
CA PRO A 269 10.16 21.83 2.78
C PRO A 269 10.69 20.77 1.80
N GLY A 270 10.05 20.67 0.64
CA GLY A 270 10.52 19.85 -0.48
C GLY A 270 10.61 18.35 -0.16
N ALA A 271 11.76 17.75 -0.51
CA ALA A 271 11.99 16.31 -0.42
C ALA A 271 11.88 15.74 1.01
N ALA A 272 12.20 16.54 2.03
CA ALA A 272 12.17 16.13 3.43
C ALA A 272 10.75 16.13 4.05
N TYR A 273 9.73 16.61 3.34
CA TYR A 273 8.37 16.75 3.89
C TYR A 273 7.76 15.43 4.38
N HIS A 274 7.87 14.36 3.58
CA HIS A 274 7.29 13.05 3.89
C HIS A 274 8.38 12.04 4.22
N GLN A 275 8.25 11.35 5.36
CA GLN A 275 9.13 10.23 5.69
C GLN A 275 8.65 8.95 4.96
N VAL A 276 9.58 8.30 4.27
CA VAL A 276 9.33 7.07 3.51
C VAL A 276 9.28 5.83 4.41
N GLY A 277 8.63 4.77 3.95
CA GLY A 277 8.53 3.49 4.66
C GLY A 277 7.45 3.41 5.74
N LEU A 278 6.92 4.54 6.20
CA LEU A 278 5.86 4.60 7.22
C LEU A 278 4.52 4.04 6.74
N LEU A 279 3.68 3.61 7.69
CA LEU A 279 2.28 3.25 7.44
C LEU A 279 1.42 4.51 7.34
N ARG A 280 0.41 4.51 6.47
CA ARG A 280 -0.41 5.69 6.16
C ARG A 280 -1.91 5.39 6.11
N VAL A 281 -2.71 6.31 6.61
CA VAL A 281 -4.16 6.37 6.44
C VAL A 281 -4.54 7.32 5.32
N LYS A 282 -5.68 7.04 4.68
CA LYS A 282 -6.29 7.94 3.69
C LYS A 282 -6.94 9.14 4.40
N PRO A 283 -7.16 10.28 3.72
CA PRO A 283 -7.72 11.47 4.37
C PRO A 283 -9.20 11.35 4.76
N GLY A 284 -9.99 10.55 4.03
CA GLY A 284 -11.44 10.43 4.22
C GLY A 284 -12.26 11.49 3.44
N ARG A 285 -13.57 11.27 3.30
CA ARG A 285 -14.52 12.26 2.75
C ARG A 285 -15.38 12.84 3.87
N GLY A 286 -14.93 13.97 4.42
CA GLY A 286 -15.49 14.61 5.61
C GLY A 286 -14.53 14.44 6.77
N ASP A 287 -14.94 13.73 7.80
CA ASP A 287 -14.08 13.29 8.88
C ASP A 287 -13.05 12.24 8.42
N ARG A 288 -12.03 12.00 9.27
CA ARG A 288 -10.95 11.04 8.98
C ARG A 288 -11.52 9.63 8.79
N THR A 289 -10.88 8.86 7.91
CA THR A 289 -11.22 7.45 7.73
C THR A 289 -10.26 6.55 8.50
N CYS A 290 -10.74 5.37 8.91
CA CYS A 290 -9.89 4.28 9.39
C CYS A 290 -9.23 3.48 8.24
N SER A 291 -9.41 3.90 6.98
CA SER A 291 -8.87 3.19 5.82
C SER A 291 -7.38 3.45 5.62
N MET A 292 -6.56 2.41 5.80
CA MET A 292 -5.16 2.38 5.37
C MET A 292 -4.99 2.71 3.88
N SER A 293 -3.82 3.20 3.52
CA SER A 293 -3.44 3.56 2.15
C SER A 293 -3.40 2.35 1.21
N CYS A 294 -3.45 2.60 -0.10
CA CYS A 294 -3.44 1.50 -1.08
C CYS A 294 -2.09 0.76 -1.10
N SER A 295 -0.97 1.46 -0.92
CA SER A 295 0.35 0.80 -0.80
C SER A 295 0.41 -0.19 0.35
N ASP A 296 -0.19 0.14 1.50
CA ASP A 296 -0.08 -0.67 2.72
C ASP A 296 -1.03 -1.87 2.64
N LYS A 297 -2.21 -1.66 2.03
CA LYS A 297 -3.13 -2.73 1.68
C LYS A 297 -2.47 -3.69 0.68
N MET A 298 -1.88 -3.20 -0.40
CA MET A 298 -1.19 -4.05 -1.38
C MET A 298 0.01 -4.81 -0.77
N ALA A 299 0.80 -4.18 0.10
CA ALA A 299 1.85 -4.87 0.85
C ALA A 299 1.28 -6.04 1.70
N ARG A 300 0.15 -5.82 2.39
CA ARG A 300 -0.57 -6.90 3.10
C ARG A 300 -1.07 -8.01 2.15
N TRP A 301 -1.42 -7.68 0.90
CA TRP A 301 -1.86 -8.67 -0.10
C TRP A 301 -0.69 -9.51 -0.61
N ASN A 302 0.51 -8.96 -0.67
CA ASN A 302 1.73 -9.71 -1.02
C ASN A 302 2.11 -10.75 0.06
N VAL A 303 1.67 -10.56 1.31
CA VAL A 303 1.91 -11.50 2.43
C VAL A 303 0.77 -12.49 2.60
N LEU A 304 -0.48 -12.03 2.61
CA LEU A 304 -1.67 -12.86 2.94
C LEU A 304 -2.46 -13.33 1.71
N GLY A 305 -2.07 -12.90 0.52
CA GLY A 305 -2.81 -13.07 -0.72
C GLY A 305 -3.97 -12.07 -0.91
N CYS A 306 -4.45 -11.99 -2.16
CA CYS A 306 -5.51 -11.10 -2.58
C CYS A 306 -6.93 -11.67 -2.38
N GLN A 307 -7.07 -12.96 -2.07
CA GLN A 307 -8.34 -13.64 -1.81
C GLN A 307 -9.01 -13.22 -0.48
N GLY A 308 -8.22 -12.97 0.58
CA GLY A 308 -8.75 -12.64 1.92
C GLY A 308 -9.35 -13.85 2.68
N ALA A 309 -9.71 -13.63 3.94
CA ALA A 309 -9.98 -14.72 4.89
C ALA A 309 -11.11 -15.67 4.47
N LEU A 310 -12.29 -15.15 4.08
CA LEU A 310 -13.46 -15.99 3.77
C LEU A 310 -13.21 -16.96 2.60
N LEU A 311 -12.55 -16.49 1.53
CA LEU A 311 -12.17 -17.33 0.39
C LEU A 311 -11.09 -18.36 0.76
N MET A 312 -10.23 -18.04 1.74
CA MET A 312 -9.12 -18.92 2.13
C MET A 312 -9.60 -20.26 2.73
N HIS A 313 -10.82 -20.33 3.28
CA HIS A 313 -11.41 -21.59 3.75
C HIS A 313 -11.62 -22.64 2.64
N PHE A 314 -11.71 -22.21 1.38
CA PHE A 314 -11.92 -23.08 0.22
C PHE A 314 -10.64 -23.27 -0.60
N LEU A 315 -9.51 -22.68 -0.21
CA LEU A 315 -8.31 -22.63 -1.02
C LEU A 315 -7.16 -23.38 -0.35
N GLU A 316 -6.44 -24.20 -1.10
CA GLU A 316 -5.27 -24.91 -0.59
C GLU A 316 -4.08 -23.96 -0.37
N LYS A 317 -3.98 -22.90 -1.15
CA LYS A 317 -2.91 -21.88 -1.07
C LYS A 317 -3.48 -20.47 -1.30
N PRO A 318 -2.93 -19.41 -0.69
CA PRO A 318 -3.31 -18.04 -0.98
C PRO A 318 -3.05 -17.68 -2.44
N ILE A 319 -3.85 -16.75 -2.99
CA ILE A 319 -3.72 -16.30 -4.38
C ILE A 319 -2.93 -15.00 -4.39
N TYR A 320 -1.77 -15.01 -5.05
CA TYR A 320 -0.88 -13.86 -5.17
C TYR A 320 -0.95 -13.23 -6.56
N LEU A 321 -0.55 -11.97 -6.63
CA LEU A 321 -0.38 -11.22 -7.87
C LEU A 321 1.06 -11.44 -8.35
N SER A 322 1.26 -11.91 -9.58
CA SER A 322 2.58 -12.19 -10.15
C SER A 322 3.34 -10.92 -10.52
N ALA A 323 2.62 -9.83 -10.80
CA ALA A 323 3.19 -8.51 -11.05
C ALA A 323 2.19 -7.38 -10.74
N VAL A 324 2.72 -6.17 -10.57
CA VAL A 324 1.96 -4.92 -10.49
C VAL A 324 2.44 -3.99 -11.60
N VAL A 325 1.59 -3.72 -12.57
CA VAL A 325 1.80 -2.79 -13.68
C VAL A 325 1.19 -1.43 -13.31
N ILE A 326 1.96 -0.36 -13.48
CA ILE A 326 1.51 1.01 -13.27
C ILE A 326 1.35 1.70 -14.64
N GLY A 327 0.25 2.44 -14.81
CA GLY A 327 0.00 3.26 -16.00
C GLY A 327 0.91 4.49 -16.06
N LYS A 328 0.75 5.32 -17.10
CA LYS A 328 1.59 6.51 -17.30
C LYS A 328 1.28 7.58 -16.24
N CYS A 329 2.13 7.65 -15.22
CA CYS A 329 2.17 8.66 -14.16
C CYS A 329 3.61 8.77 -13.61
N PRO A 330 3.92 9.69 -12.69
CA PRO A 330 5.19 9.66 -11.94
C PRO A 330 5.42 8.29 -11.28
N TYR A 331 6.61 7.72 -11.48
CA TYR A 331 6.94 6.34 -11.11
C TYR A 331 8.40 6.24 -10.66
N SER A 332 8.65 5.51 -9.57
CA SER A 332 9.98 5.02 -9.18
C SER A 332 9.87 3.54 -8.80
N GLN A 333 10.80 2.74 -9.32
CA GLN A 333 10.85 1.31 -9.01
C GLN A 333 11.25 1.07 -7.55
N GLU A 334 12.11 1.93 -7.00
CA GLU A 334 12.59 1.94 -5.62
C GLU A 334 11.43 2.22 -4.66
N ALA A 335 10.63 3.26 -4.96
CA ALA A 335 9.44 3.60 -4.18
C ALA A 335 8.41 2.46 -4.19
N MET A 336 8.15 1.86 -5.36
CA MET A 336 7.26 0.71 -5.49
C MET A 336 7.76 -0.53 -4.73
N ARG A 337 9.06 -0.87 -4.83
CA ARG A 337 9.68 -2.00 -4.11
C ARG A 337 9.65 -1.79 -2.60
N ARG A 338 10.08 -0.61 -2.13
CA ARG A 338 10.00 -0.22 -0.72
C ARG A 338 8.56 -0.39 -0.20
N ALA A 339 7.60 0.22 -0.89
CA ALA A 339 6.23 0.29 -0.43
C ALA A 339 5.52 -1.08 -0.44
N LEU A 340 5.73 -1.91 -1.48
CA LEU A 340 4.94 -3.14 -1.68
C LEU A 340 5.61 -4.42 -1.16
N THR A 341 6.95 -4.48 -1.06
CA THR A 341 7.66 -5.68 -0.55
C THR A 341 8.55 -5.34 0.64
N GLY A 342 9.39 -4.31 0.52
CA GLY A 342 10.45 -3.99 1.49
C GLY A 342 10.01 -3.60 2.92
N ARG A 343 8.70 -3.39 3.14
CA ARG A 343 8.13 -3.15 4.47
C ARG A 343 7.80 -4.43 5.26
N SER A 344 7.84 -5.61 4.66
CA SER A 344 7.57 -6.89 5.35
C SER A 344 8.84 -7.58 5.86
N ARG A 345 9.64 -6.86 6.65
CA ARG A 345 10.93 -7.31 7.23
C ARG A 345 10.88 -8.59 8.10
N ILE A 346 9.70 -9.19 8.31
CA ILE A 346 9.46 -10.41 9.11
C ILE A 346 9.10 -11.61 8.21
N SER A 347 9.14 -11.46 6.88
CA SER A 347 9.06 -12.61 5.97
C SER A 347 10.24 -13.54 6.22
N LYS A 348 9.97 -14.81 6.62
CA LYS A 348 11.02 -15.82 6.81
C LYS A 348 11.89 -15.98 5.56
N VAL A 349 11.32 -15.80 4.38
CA VAL A 349 12.02 -15.85 3.08
C VAL A 349 12.95 -14.64 2.90
N GLU A 350 12.55 -13.44 3.28
CA GLU A 350 13.42 -12.25 3.18
C GLU A 350 14.52 -12.26 4.24
N LEU A 351 14.22 -12.71 5.46
CA LEU A 351 15.23 -12.96 6.49
C LEU A 351 16.23 -14.03 6.05
N PHE A 352 15.76 -15.13 5.45
CA PHE A 352 16.63 -16.18 4.93
C PHE A 352 17.48 -15.71 3.75
N ARG A 353 16.93 -14.94 2.80
CA ARG A 353 17.72 -14.32 1.72
C ARG A 353 18.75 -13.31 2.22
N SER A 354 18.41 -12.57 3.27
CA SER A 354 19.36 -11.65 3.93
C SER A 354 20.49 -12.41 4.61
N PHE A 355 20.16 -13.54 5.27
CA PHE A 355 21.14 -14.47 5.83
C PHE A 355 22.00 -15.13 4.75
N GLN A 356 21.42 -15.65 3.65
CA GLN A 356 22.17 -16.20 2.51
C GLN A 356 23.11 -15.15 1.91
N LYS A 357 22.66 -13.89 1.77
CA LYS A 357 23.50 -12.79 1.29
C LYS A 357 24.67 -12.52 2.24
N LEU A 358 24.42 -12.46 3.55
CA LEU A 358 25.47 -12.31 4.56
C LEU A 358 26.47 -13.48 4.52
N LEU A 359 25.97 -14.72 4.45
CA LEU A 359 26.79 -15.92 4.35
C LEU A 359 27.67 -15.89 3.09
N SER A 360 27.11 -15.50 1.94
CA SER A 360 27.85 -15.35 0.68
C SER A 360 28.87 -14.21 0.67
N SER A 361 28.84 -13.31 1.67
CA SER A 361 29.85 -12.26 1.86
C SER A 361 30.93 -12.62 2.89
N ILE A 362 30.86 -13.80 3.51
CA ILE A 362 31.87 -14.33 4.44
C ILE A 362 32.65 -15.43 3.72
N ALA A 363 33.98 -15.40 3.79
CA ALA A 363 34.84 -16.41 3.19
C ALA A 363 34.52 -17.82 3.77
N GLU A 364 34.62 -18.86 2.95
CA GLU A 364 34.14 -20.22 3.33
C GLU A 364 34.88 -20.78 4.56
N ASP A 365 36.13 -20.39 4.78
CA ASP A 365 36.97 -20.69 5.94
C ASP A 365 36.68 -19.81 7.18
N GLU A 366 35.97 -18.70 7.02
CA GLU A 366 35.47 -17.86 8.12
C GLU A 366 34.01 -18.15 8.51
N GLN A 367 33.29 -18.99 7.73
CA GLN A 367 31.91 -19.36 8.03
C GLN A 367 31.81 -20.28 9.27
N PRO A 368 30.73 -20.18 10.08
CA PRO A 368 30.54 -21.03 11.25
C PRO A 368 30.51 -22.52 10.92
N ASP A 369 31.08 -23.35 11.79
CA ASP A 369 31.16 -24.82 11.60
C ASP A 369 29.80 -25.49 11.34
N SER A 370 28.73 -24.99 11.98
CA SER A 370 27.37 -25.49 11.77
C SER A 370 26.89 -25.37 10.31
N VAL A 371 27.41 -24.40 9.57
CA VAL A 371 27.10 -24.17 8.15
C VAL A 371 28.15 -24.82 7.24
N ARG A 372 29.43 -24.71 7.61
CA ARG A 372 30.58 -25.20 6.85
C ARG A 372 30.69 -26.72 6.78
N VAL A 373 30.40 -27.42 7.89
CA VAL A 373 30.61 -28.88 8.00
C VAL A 373 29.44 -29.68 7.40
N MET A 374 28.26 -29.09 7.30
CA MET A 374 27.08 -29.74 6.71
C MET A 374 27.07 -29.65 5.19
N LYS A 375 27.29 -30.78 4.52
CA LYS A 375 27.29 -30.84 3.05
C LYS A 375 25.92 -30.48 2.47
N LYS A 376 25.89 -29.34 1.75
CA LYS A 376 24.83 -28.88 0.86
C LYS A 376 23.48 -28.64 1.54
N LEU A 377 23.43 -27.57 2.33
CA LEU A 377 22.20 -26.95 2.82
C LEU A 377 21.56 -26.12 1.69
N ASP A 378 20.39 -26.53 1.22
CA ASP A 378 19.63 -25.96 0.11
C ASP A 378 18.36 -25.22 0.60
N THR A 379 17.75 -25.62 1.72
CA THR A 379 16.46 -25.06 2.21
C THR A 379 16.54 -24.40 3.58
N TYR A 380 15.65 -23.44 3.87
CA TYR A 380 15.55 -22.76 5.16
C TYR A 380 15.38 -23.73 6.35
N GLN A 381 14.67 -24.85 6.16
CA GLN A 381 14.55 -25.89 7.18
C GLN A 381 15.90 -26.56 7.48
N GLU A 382 16.69 -26.88 6.46
CA GLU A 382 18.03 -27.48 6.63
C GLU A 382 18.98 -26.54 7.36
N TYR A 383 19.08 -25.27 6.95
CA TYR A 383 19.89 -24.26 7.66
C TYR A 383 19.42 -24.05 9.11
N LYS A 384 18.12 -24.19 9.37
CA LYS A 384 17.57 -24.06 10.72
C LYS A 384 17.87 -25.28 11.59
N ASP A 385 17.88 -26.48 11.01
CA ASP A 385 18.19 -27.72 11.74
C ASP A 385 19.70 -27.90 11.96
N ALA A 386 20.54 -27.35 11.08
CA ALA A 386 21.99 -27.26 11.25
C ALA A 386 22.42 -26.49 12.51
N ALA A 387 21.57 -25.59 13.02
CA ALA A 387 21.77 -24.88 14.28
C ALA A 387 21.46 -25.76 15.51
N SER A 388 22.22 -26.84 15.70
CA SER A 388 22.00 -27.88 16.73
C SER A 388 21.76 -27.32 18.13
N ALA A 389 22.63 -26.44 18.63
CA ALA A 389 22.51 -25.82 19.95
C ALA A 389 21.19 -25.06 20.15
N TYR A 390 20.66 -24.41 19.11
CA TYR A 390 19.35 -23.77 19.15
C TYR A 390 18.21 -24.81 19.21
N GLN A 391 18.31 -25.89 18.44
CA GLN A 391 17.31 -26.96 18.42
C GLN A 391 17.26 -27.74 19.74
N GLU A 392 18.41 -27.95 20.38
CA GLU A 392 18.57 -28.54 21.71
C GLU A 392 17.95 -27.65 22.79
N ALA A 393 18.31 -26.36 22.84
CA ALA A 393 17.73 -25.39 23.77
C ALA A 393 16.20 -25.28 23.58
N TRP A 394 15.74 -25.23 22.32
CA TRP A 394 14.32 -25.26 21.99
C TRP A 394 13.65 -26.58 22.38
N GLY A 395 14.36 -27.71 22.31
CA GLY A 395 13.91 -29.02 22.79
C GLY A 395 13.83 -29.13 24.31
N ALA A 396 14.74 -28.48 25.04
CA ALA A 396 14.67 -28.36 26.49
C ALA A 396 13.49 -27.47 26.92
N LEU A 397 13.35 -26.28 26.34
CA LEU A 397 12.26 -25.35 26.65
C LEU A 397 10.87 -25.98 26.40
N ARG A 398 10.69 -26.72 25.29
CA ARG A 398 9.45 -27.44 24.97
C ARG A 398 9.08 -28.56 25.94
N ARG A 399 9.98 -29.02 26.82
CA ARG A 399 9.66 -30.00 27.86
C ARG A 399 9.11 -29.37 29.14
N ILE A 400 9.09 -28.03 29.22
CA ILE A 400 8.68 -27.26 30.39
C ILE A 400 7.32 -26.57 30.10
N GLN A 401 6.41 -26.57 31.06
CA GLN A 401 5.15 -25.81 30.95
C GLN A 401 5.40 -24.30 31.13
N PRO A 402 4.72 -23.41 30.40
CA PRO A 402 3.60 -23.65 29.48
C PRO A 402 4.02 -24.04 28.04
N PHE A 403 5.32 -24.02 27.72
CA PHE A 403 5.85 -24.15 26.36
C PHE A 403 5.64 -25.53 25.71
N ALA A 404 5.36 -26.57 26.50
CA ALA A 404 4.96 -27.88 25.99
C ALA A 404 3.68 -27.87 25.12
N SER A 405 2.83 -26.83 25.27
CA SER A 405 1.62 -26.62 24.46
C SER A 405 1.85 -25.84 23.15
N TRP A 406 3.09 -25.45 22.83
CA TRP A 406 3.38 -24.53 21.74
C TRP A 406 3.17 -25.16 20.35
N ILE A 407 2.18 -24.66 19.61
CA ILE A 407 1.79 -25.14 18.28
C ILE A 407 2.94 -24.98 17.26
N ARG A 408 3.19 -26.01 16.46
CA ARG A 408 4.18 -26.00 15.37
C ARG A 408 3.50 -25.85 14.00
N ASN A 409 4.15 -25.09 13.11
CA ASN A 409 3.86 -25.18 11.68
C ASN A 409 4.32 -26.55 11.13
N PRO A 410 3.60 -27.16 10.17
CA PRO A 410 4.06 -28.36 9.47
C PRO A 410 5.40 -28.12 8.75
N PRO A 411 6.27 -29.15 8.59
CA PRO A 411 7.59 -29.03 7.97
C PRO A 411 7.57 -28.39 6.57
N ASP A 412 6.55 -28.69 5.77
CA ASP A 412 6.36 -28.20 4.40
C ASP A 412 6.39 -26.67 4.29
N TYR A 413 6.02 -25.95 5.36
CA TYR A 413 6.04 -24.48 5.41
C TYR A 413 7.45 -23.88 5.53
N HIS A 414 8.50 -24.71 5.65
CA HIS A 414 9.89 -24.28 5.80
C HIS A 414 10.81 -24.82 4.68
N GLN A 415 10.32 -25.62 3.73
CA GLN A 415 11.10 -26.20 2.63
C GLN A 415 11.37 -25.23 1.45
N PHE A 416 11.50 -23.92 1.71
CA PHE A 416 11.83 -22.94 0.68
C PHE A 416 13.34 -22.71 0.60
N LYS A 417 13.83 -22.41 -0.61
CA LYS A 417 15.22 -22.03 -0.91
C LYS A 417 15.40 -20.51 -0.98
#